data_AF-A0A438G0V0-F1
#
_entry.id   AF-A0A438G0V0-F1
#
_cell.length_a   1.000
_cell.length_b   1.000
_cell.length_c   1.000
_cell.angle_alpha   90.00
_cell.angle_beta   90.00
_cell.angle_gamma   90.00
#
_symmetry.space_group_name_H-M   'P 1'
#
loop_
_entity.id
_entity.type
_entity.pdbx_description
1 polymer ?
#
loop_
_entity_poly.entity_id
_entity_poly.type
_entity_poly.pdbx_seq_one_letter_code
_entity_poly.pdbx_strand_id
1 'polypeptide(L)'
;MTMISSHCISSHSITKIYSVLSWFAWMVSFHLKQNFISIAVVETPGVMGDQKRHKILMVSDFFYPNFGGVENHIYYLSQCLLKLGHKVVVLTHAYGNRSGVRYMTGGLKVYYIPWKPFLMQNTLPTFYGTLPIMRTILIREKISLVHGHQAFSTLCHEALMHARTMGYKVVFTDHSLYGFADVGSIHMNKVLQFTLADVSQAICVSHTSKENTVLRSGLPPEKVFVIPNAVDTAMFTPAPEKLSHNEIVIIVISRLVYRKGADLLVEVIPEICRLFSNVRFIVGGDGPKRVRLEEMREKNSLQDRVEMLGAVPHARVRSVLISGHIFLNSLINLPDIMVLYKS
;
A
#
# COMPACT_ATOMS: atom_id res chain seq x y z
N MET A 1 40.59 -7.27 26.40
CA MET A 1 40.76 -6.18 25.42
C MET A 1 41.31 -6.82 24.15
N THR A 2 40.64 -6.88 23.01
CA THR A 2 39.45 -6.18 22.53
C THR A 2 38.81 -7.04 21.43
N MET A 3 37.49 -6.94 21.33
CA MET A 3 36.58 -7.70 20.48
C MET A 3 36.85 -7.53 18.98
N ILE A 4 36.77 -8.64 18.25
CA ILE A 4 36.42 -8.67 16.82
C ILE A 4 34.91 -8.94 16.78
N SER A 5 34.11 -7.91 16.45
CA SER A 5 32.66 -8.04 16.31
C SER A 5 32.30 -8.61 14.93
N SER A 6 31.90 -9.87 14.91
CA SER A 6 31.21 -10.52 13.80
C SER A 6 29.82 -9.89 13.61
N HIS A 7 29.59 -9.22 12.48
CA HIS A 7 28.23 -8.90 12.03
C HIS A 7 27.61 -10.18 11.46
N CYS A 8 26.70 -10.74 12.23
CA CYS A 8 25.90 -11.91 11.86
C CYS A 8 24.91 -11.52 10.76
N ILE A 9 25.28 -11.76 9.50
CA ILE A 9 24.38 -11.66 8.35
C ILE A 9 23.42 -12.86 8.45
N SER A 10 22.11 -12.61 8.54
CA SER A 10 21.13 -13.70 8.55
C SER A 10 21.18 -14.44 7.21
N SER A 11 21.25 -15.78 7.25
CA SER A 11 21.29 -16.64 6.05
C SER A 11 20.17 -16.36 5.05
N HIS A 12 19.03 -15.81 5.52
CA HIS A 12 17.91 -15.37 4.70
C HIS A 12 18.21 -14.20 3.76
N SER A 13 19.08 -13.27 4.16
CA SER A 13 19.42 -12.08 3.35
C SER A 13 20.33 -12.47 2.19
N ILE A 14 21.28 -13.38 2.43
CA ILE A 14 22.22 -13.91 1.44
C ILE A 14 21.47 -14.66 0.33
N THR A 15 20.53 -15.55 0.67
CA THR A 15 19.73 -16.28 -0.33
C THR A 15 18.89 -15.35 -1.21
N LYS A 16 18.35 -14.25 -0.65
CA LYS A 16 17.62 -13.23 -1.42
C LYS A 16 18.53 -12.47 -2.37
N ILE A 17 19.76 -12.16 -1.97
CA ILE A 17 20.75 -11.49 -2.84
C ILE A 17 21.15 -12.38 -4.01
N TYR A 18 21.47 -13.66 -3.77
CA TYR A 18 21.80 -14.60 -4.85
C TYR A 18 20.61 -14.87 -5.80
N SER A 19 19.39 -14.93 -5.27
CA SER A 19 18.16 -14.99 -6.09
C SER A 19 18.06 -13.78 -7.02
N VAL A 20 18.27 -12.57 -6.50
CA VAL A 20 18.21 -11.31 -7.27
C VAL A 20 19.28 -11.24 -8.32
N LEU A 21 20.53 -11.58 -7.98
CA LEU A 21 21.65 -11.54 -8.92
C LEU A 21 21.51 -12.58 -10.04
N SER A 22 21.03 -13.78 -9.71
CA SER A 22 20.79 -14.83 -10.72
C SER A 22 19.63 -14.49 -11.64
N TRP A 23 18.53 -13.93 -11.12
CA TRP A 23 17.42 -13.38 -11.92
C TRP A 23 17.85 -12.19 -12.76
N PHE A 24 18.66 -11.29 -12.21
CA PHE A 24 19.12 -10.10 -12.91
C PHE A 24 20.08 -10.47 -14.05
N ALA A 25 21.02 -11.40 -13.82
CA ALA A 25 21.88 -11.94 -14.87
C ALA A 25 21.08 -12.67 -15.95
N TRP A 26 20.05 -13.43 -15.56
CA TRP A 26 19.14 -14.07 -16.51
C TRP A 26 18.33 -13.04 -17.30
N MET A 27 17.80 -11.98 -16.67
CA MET A 27 16.99 -10.94 -17.33
C MET A 27 17.79 -10.05 -18.27
N VAL A 28 19.01 -9.63 -17.89
CA VAL A 28 19.89 -8.86 -18.80
C VAL A 28 20.24 -9.71 -20.03
N SER A 29 20.42 -11.03 -19.84
CA SER A 29 20.64 -11.98 -20.93
C SER A 29 19.36 -12.27 -21.74
N PHE A 30 18.18 -12.29 -21.10
CA PHE A 30 16.87 -12.48 -21.71
C PHE A 30 16.37 -11.24 -22.48
N HIS A 31 16.86 -10.03 -22.16
CA HIS A 31 16.62 -8.80 -22.93
C HIS A 31 17.03 -8.94 -24.40
N LEU A 32 17.91 -9.91 -24.73
CA LEU A 32 18.34 -10.24 -26.10
C LEU A 32 17.42 -11.24 -26.83
N LYS A 33 16.40 -11.82 -26.17
CA LYS A 33 15.45 -12.79 -26.79
C LYS A 33 14.03 -12.56 -26.25
N GLN A 34 13.21 -11.85 -27.02
CA GLN A 34 11.83 -11.47 -26.64
C GLN A 34 10.89 -12.65 -26.39
N ASN A 35 10.01 -12.55 -25.39
CA ASN A 35 8.62 -13.02 -25.45
C ASN A 35 7.72 -12.40 -24.35
N PHE A 36 6.42 -12.31 -24.67
CA PHE A 36 5.39 -11.42 -24.13
C PHE A 36 4.79 -11.82 -22.76
N ILE A 37 4.32 -10.82 -21.99
CA ILE A 37 3.32 -11.00 -20.91
C ILE A 37 2.19 -9.98 -21.13
N SER A 38 0.98 -10.46 -21.42
CA SER A 38 -0.22 -9.65 -21.59
C SER A 38 -0.89 -9.38 -20.24
N ILE A 39 -1.18 -8.11 -19.95
CA ILE A 39 -2.06 -7.70 -18.83
C ILE A 39 -3.51 -7.88 -19.30
N ALA A 40 -4.26 -8.74 -18.62
CA ALA A 40 -5.69 -8.93 -18.90
C ALA A 40 -6.48 -7.68 -18.48
N VAL A 41 -7.08 -7.01 -19.46
CA VAL A 41 -8.09 -5.96 -19.25
C VAL A 41 -9.40 -6.67 -18.93
N VAL A 42 -9.90 -6.54 -17.70
CA VAL A 42 -11.26 -6.95 -17.37
C VAL A 42 -12.17 -5.76 -17.67
N GLU A 43 -12.59 -5.64 -18.92
CA GLU A 43 -13.77 -4.84 -19.29
C GLU A 43 -15.01 -5.69 -19.00
N THR A 44 -15.77 -5.36 -17.96
CA THR A 44 -17.13 -5.86 -17.80
C THR A 44 -18.09 -4.92 -18.53
N PRO A 45 -18.83 -5.39 -19.54
CA PRO A 45 -19.86 -4.58 -20.20
C PRO A 45 -20.94 -4.21 -19.18
N GLY A 46 -21.31 -2.93 -19.17
CA GLY A 46 -22.32 -2.38 -18.29
C GLY A 46 -23.71 -2.99 -18.55
N VAL A 47 -24.17 -3.79 -17.60
CA VAL A 47 -25.60 -4.08 -17.42
C VAL A 47 -26.07 -3.24 -16.23
N MET A 48 -26.51 -2.01 -16.50
CA MET A 48 -27.21 -1.19 -15.51
C MET A 48 -28.65 -1.69 -15.37
N GLY A 49 -28.83 -2.81 -14.67
CA GLY A 49 -30.08 -3.07 -13.97
C GLY A 49 -30.28 -2.05 -12.84
N ASP A 50 -31.46 -2.03 -12.23
CA ASP A 50 -31.83 -1.16 -11.10
C ASP A 50 -30.93 -1.41 -9.88
N GLN A 51 -29.71 -0.87 -9.92
CA GLN A 51 -28.66 -1.08 -8.93
C GLN A 51 -29.04 -0.29 -7.67
N LYS A 52 -29.31 -1.03 -6.59
CA LYS A 52 -29.67 -0.47 -5.29
C LYS A 52 -28.66 0.59 -4.86
N ARG A 53 -29.10 1.85 -4.72
CA ARG A 53 -28.23 2.95 -4.30
C ARG A 53 -27.94 2.89 -2.80
N HIS A 54 -26.71 2.56 -2.46
CA HIS A 54 -26.20 2.59 -1.09
C HIS A 54 -25.75 3.97 -0.62
N LYS A 55 -25.81 4.18 0.70
CA LYS A 55 -25.21 5.28 1.44
C LYS A 55 -24.12 4.70 2.33
N ILE A 56 -22.88 5.03 2.03
CA ILE A 56 -21.70 4.30 2.52
C ILE A 56 -20.86 5.23 3.39
N LEU A 57 -20.53 4.76 4.59
CA LEU A 57 -19.57 5.40 5.49
C LEU A 57 -18.25 4.64 5.42
N MET A 58 -17.24 5.23 4.79
CA MET A 58 -15.87 4.72 4.81
C MET A 58 -15.18 5.15 6.11
N VAL A 59 -14.52 4.25 6.82
CA VAL A 59 -13.85 4.57 8.09
C VAL A 59 -12.41 4.09 8.09
N SER A 60 -11.48 5.00 8.40
CA SER A 60 -10.08 4.67 8.67
C SER A 60 -9.38 5.79 9.43
N ASP A 61 -8.41 5.42 10.25
CA ASP A 61 -7.42 6.36 10.80
C ASP A 61 -6.61 7.02 9.67
N PHE A 62 -6.36 6.28 8.58
CA PHE A 62 -5.49 6.71 7.50
C PHE A 62 -6.31 7.38 6.39
N PHE A 63 -6.17 8.70 6.26
CA PHE A 63 -6.73 9.44 5.14
C PHE A 63 -5.95 10.74 4.89
N TYR A 64 -6.36 11.52 3.88
CA TYR A 64 -5.73 12.80 3.58
C TYR A 64 -5.75 13.77 4.77
N PRO A 65 -4.65 14.49 5.04
CA PRO A 65 -3.58 14.88 4.12
C PRO A 65 -2.41 13.90 4.01
N ASN A 66 -2.38 12.81 4.77
CA ASN A 66 -1.34 11.82 4.60
C ASN A 66 -1.51 11.09 3.25
N PHE A 67 -0.38 10.73 2.64
CA PHE A 67 -0.35 10.04 1.35
C PHE A 67 0.18 8.62 1.52
N GLY A 68 -0.58 7.66 1.02
CA GLY A 68 -0.23 6.25 1.04
C GLY A 68 -1.19 5.40 0.22
N GLY A 69 -0.94 4.10 0.18
CA GLY A 69 -1.74 3.17 -0.62
C GLY A 69 -3.17 3.02 -0.10
N VAL A 70 -3.36 3.05 1.23
CA VAL A 70 -4.68 2.91 1.86
C VAL A 70 -5.51 4.16 1.60
N GLU A 71 -4.91 5.33 1.80
CA GLU A 71 -5.54 6.64 1.63
C GLU A 71 -5.98 6.85 0.17
N ASN A 72 -5.10 6.51 -0.77
CA ASN A 72 -5.41 6.54 -2.21
C ASN A 72 -6.52 5.55 -2.56
N HIS A 73 -6.46 4.32 -2.05
CA HIS A 73 -7.49 3.32 -2.30
C HIS A 73 -8.86 3.79 -1.82
N ILE A 74 -8.98 4.28 -0.58
CA ILE A 74 -10.24 4.79 -0.02
C ILE A 74 -10.76 5.94 -0.89
N TYR A 75 -9.89 6.86 -1.30
CA TYR A 75 -10.27 7.98 -2.13
C TYR A 75 -10.78 7.55 -3.51
N TYR A 76 -10.01 6.78 -4.27
CA TYR A 76 -10.41 6.35 -5.61
C TYR A 76 -11.66 5.47 -5.59
N LEU A 77 -11.75 4.54 -4.63
CA LEU A 77 -12.96 3.73 -4.42
C LEU A 77 -14.17 4.63 -4.15
N SER A 78 -14.02 5.64 -3.28
CA SER A 78 -15.09 6.60 -3.00
C SER A 78 -15.51 7.38 -4.24
N GLN A 79 -14.56 7.83 -5.08
CA GLN A 79 -14.87 8.53 -6.33
C GLN A 79 -15.62 7.63 -7.32
N CYS A 80 -15.20 6.38 -7.49
CA CYS A 80 -15.88 5.43 -8.36
C CYS A 80 -17.32 5.16 -7.87
N LEU A 81 -17.51 4.94 -6.56
CA LEU A 81 -18.83 4.73 -5.98
C LEU A 81 -19.75 5.96 -6.10
N LEU A 82 -19.20 7.18 -5.94
CA LEU A 82 -19.93 8.43 -6.19
C LEU A 82 -20.37 8.53 -7.66
N LYS A 83 -19.50 8.19 -8.61
CA LYS A 83 -19.81 8.16 -10.06
C LYS A 83 -20.91 7.14 -10.39
N LEU A 84 -20.96 6.01 -9.68
CA LEU A 84 -22.02 5.02 -9.79
C LEU A 84 -23.35 5.46 -9.13
N GLY A 85 -23.42 6.67 -8.57
CA GLY A 85 -24.63 7.25 -7.98
C GLY A 85 -24.87 6.87 -6.51
N HIS A 86 -23.91 6.22 -5.85
CA HIS A 86 -23.95 6.00 -4.41
C HIS A 86 -23.63 7.30 -3.66
N LYS A 87 -24.08 7.40 -2.41
CA LYS A 87 -23.61 8.46 -1.51
C LYS A 87 -22.45 7.91 -0.69
N VAL A 88 -21.32 8.59 -0.71
CA VAL A 88 -20.14 8.19 0.06
C VAL A 88 -19.71 9.32 0.97
N VAL A 89 -19.43 8.98 2.23
CA VAL A 89 -18.82 9.87 3.21
C VAL A 89 -17.65 9.15 3.89
N VAL A 90 -16.62 9.88 4.26
CA VAL A 90 -15.43 9.34 4.94
C VAL A 90 -15.39 9.83 6.38
N LEU A 91 -14.97 8.98 7.31
CA LEU A 91 -14.71 9.29 8.71
C LEU A 91 -13.25 8.97 9.05
N THR A 92 -12.54 9.97 9.57
CA THR A 92 -11.13 9.88 9.97
C THR A 92 -10.84 10.83 11.14
N HIS A 93 -9.67 10.72 11.77
CA HIS A 93 -9.25 11.57 12.88
C HIS A 93 -8.75 12.95 12.40
N ALA A 94 -8.59 13.92 13.30
CA ALA A 94 -8.09 15.25 12.96
C ALA A 94 -6.59 15.22 12.64
N TYR A 95 -6.17 16.04 11.68
CA TYR A 95 -4.77 16.19 11.26
C TYR A 95 -4.30 17.63 11.49
N GLY A 96 -3.63 17.89 12.62
CA GLY A 96 -3.24 19.25 13.00
C GLY A 96 -4.45 20.19 13.01
N ASN A 97 -4.42 21.23 12.18
CA ASN A 97 -5.52 22.20 12.04
C ASN A 97 -6.68 21.70 11.15
N ARG A 98 -6.58 20.51 10.54
CA ARG A 98 -7.64 19.91 9.73
C ARG A 98 -8.57 19.10 10.63
N SER A 99 -9.71 19.70 10.96
CA SER A 99 -10.78 19.12 11.79
C SER A 99 -12.17 19.49 11.27
N GLY A 100 -13.20 18.80 11.76
CA GLY A 100 -14.59 19.05 11.40
C GLY A 100 -14.98 18.49 10.03
N VAL A 101 -15.97 19.09 9.38
CA VAL A 101 -16.46 18.65 8.07
C VAL A 101 -15.70 19.35 6.96
N ARG A 102 -15.25 18.60 5.97
CA ARG A 102 -14.60 19.11 4.76
C ARG A 102 -15.15 18.41 3.52
N TYR A 103 -15.02 19.06 2.38
CA TYR A 103 -15.33 18.47 1.08
C TYR A 103 -14.05 18.37 0.26
N MET A 104 -13.86 17.21 -0.35
CA MET A 104 -12.79 16.96 -1.31
C MET A 104 -13.34 17.05 -2.74
N THR A 105 -12.44 16.96 -3.71
CA THR A 105 -12.77 16.87 -5.14
C THR A 105 -13.82 15.79 -5.40
N GLY A 106 -14.70 16.02 -6.37
CA GLY A 106 -15.80 15.11 -6.69
C GLY A 106 -16.92 15.09 -5.66
N GLY A 107 -16.96 16.06 -4.73
CA GLY A 107 -18.03 16.18 -3.74
C GLY A 107 -17.92 15.20 -2.57
N LEU A 108 -16.78 14.53 -2.41
CA LEU A 108 -16.57 13.58 -1.31
C LEU A 108 -16.52 14.31 0.03
N LYS A 109 -17.51 14.03 0.87
CA LYS A 109 -17.61 14.60 2.22
C LYS A 109 -16.78 13.80 3.22
N VAL A 110 -15.99 14.51 4.02
CA VAL A 110 -15.07 13.92 5.00
C VAL A 110 -15.33 14.52 6.38
N TYR A 111 -15.50 13.65 7.37
CA TYR A 111 -15.60 13.96 8.78
C TYR A 111 -14.25 13.72 9.46
N TYR A 112 -13.61 14.82 9.88
CA TYR A 112 -12.41 14.82 10.70
C TYR A 112 -12.81 14.99 12.18
N ILE A 113 -12.91 13.89 12.91
CA ILE A 113 -13.32 13.91 14.33
C ILE A 113 -12.19 14.42 15.22
N PRO A 114 -12.50 15.02 16.38
CA PRO A 114 -11.51 15.73 17.21
C PRO A 114 -10.58 14.80 18.00
N TRP A 115 -10.29 13.61 17.48
CA TRP A 115 -9.26 12.73 18.01
C TRP A 115 -7.90 13.08 17.43
N LYS A 116 -6.91 13.14 18.30
CA LYS A 116 -5.51 13.32 17.90
C LYS A 116 -4.87 11.96 17.66
N PRO A 117 -4.07 11.80 16.60
CA PRO A 117 -3.28 10.59 16.42
C PRO A 117 -2.28 10.46 17.57
N PHE A 118 -2.06 9.22 18.00
CA PHE A 118 -1.13 8.88 19.07
C PHE A 118 0.11 8.17 18.52
N LEU A 119 -0.05 6.95 18.01
CA LEU A 119 1.05 6.14 17.52
C LEU A 119 0.86 5.80 16.05
N MET A 120 1.85 6.14 15.22
CA MET A 120 1.87 5.78 13.79
C MET A 120 0.61 6.23 13.04
N GLN A 121 0.05 7.40 13.39
CA GLN A 121 -1.21 7.95 12.84
C GLN A 121 -2.47 7.14 13.20
N ASN A 122 -2.46 6.37 14.29
CA ASN A 122 -3.68 5.75 14.84
C ASN A 122 -4.16 6.52 16.06
N THR A 123 -5.47 6.64 16.25
CA THR A 123 -6.05 7.18 17.48
C THR A 123 -5.93 6.20 18.65
N LEU A 124 -5.95 6.70 19.87
CA LEU A 124 -6.16 5.83 21.03
C LEU A 124 -7.59 5.27 20.99
N PRO A 125 -7.81 4.01 21.43
CA PRO A 125 -9.15 3.50 21.65
C PRO A 125 -9.87 4.37 22.67
N THR A 126 -11.02 4.92 22.27
CA THR A 126 -11.87 5.75 23.13
C THR A 126 -13.01 4.94 23.76
N PHE A 127 -13.28 3.74 23.24
CA PHE A 127 -14.37 2.78 23.49
C PHE A 127 -15.78 3.35 23.41
N TYR A 128 -16.07 4.45 24.10
CA TYR A 128 -17.38 5.11 24.11
C TYR A 128 -17.32 6.53 23.54
N GLY A 129 -16.14 7.15 23.47
CA GLY A 129 -15.99 8.52 22.96
C GLY A 129 -16.41 8.67 21.51
N THR A 130 -16.06 7.71 20.65
CA THR A 130 -16.39 7.73 19.22
C THR A 130 -17.90 7.50 18.95
N LEU A 131 -18.60 6.78 19.84
CA LEU A 131 -19.98 6.34 19.60
C LEU A 131 -20.99 7.49 19.37
N PRO A 132 -21.09 8.55 20.19
CA PRO A 132 -22.03 9.65 19.96
C PRO A 132 -21.82 10.36 18.62
N ILE A 133 -20.55 10.59 18.26
CA ILE A 133 -20.17 11.25 17.00
C ILE A 133 -20.55 10.36 15.82
N MET A 134 -20.17 9.09 15.88
CA MET A 134 -20.48 8.12 14.85
C MET A 134 -21.98 7.93 14.68
N ARG A 135 -22.74 7.75 15.78
CA ARG A 135 -24.20 7.64 15.75
C ARG A 135 -24.84 8.85 15.07
N THR A 136 -24.36 10.05 15.38
CA THR A 136 -24.84 11.28 14.76
C THR A 136 -24.60 11.27 13.25
N ILE A 137 -23.41 10.86 12.80
CA ILE A 137 -23.06 10.76 11.38
C ILE A 137 -23.93 9.71 10.69
N LEU A 138 -24.05 8.51 11.26
CA LEU A 138 -24.86 7.41 10.70
C LEU A 138 -26.31 7.84 10.44
N ILE A 139 -26.95 8.44 11.43
CA ILE A 139 -28.35 8.89 11.36
C ILE A 139 -28.50 10.05 10.38
N ARG A 140 -27.66 11.10 10.52
CA ARG A 140 -27.74 12.32 9.69
C ARG A 140 -27.51 12.01 8.22
N GLU A 141 -26.54 11.16 7.92
CA GLU A 141 -26.21 10.82 6.53
C GLU A 141 -27.13 9.73 5.96
N LYS A 142 -27.97 9.12 6.82
CA LYS A 142 -28.85 7.98 6.52
C LYS A 142 -28.05 6.79 5.97
N ILE A 143 -26.94 6.46 6.63
CA ILE A 143 -26.01 5.41 6.19
C ILE A 143 -26.74 4.06 6.11
N SER A 144 -26.39 3.25 5.12
CA SER A 144 -26.90 1.88 4.93
C SER A 144 -25.80 0.82 5.09
N LEU A 145 -24.54 1.22 4.95
CA LEU A 145 -23.37 0.34 4.97
C LEU A 145 -22.19 1.10 5.59
N VAL A 146 -21.52 0.47 6.54
CA VAL A 146 -20.24 0.97 7.08
C VAL A 146 -19.12 0.10 6.54
N HIS A 147 -18.10 0.72 5.97
CA HIS A 147 -16.98 0.06 5.33
C HIS A 147 -15.69 0.47 6.03
N GLY A 148 -15.14 -0.44 6.83
CA GLY A 148 -13.90 -0.24 7.57
C GLY A 148 -12.68 -0.58 6.74
N HIS A 149 -11.62 0.21 6.87
CA HIS A 149 -10.36 -0.02 6.16
C HIS A 149 -9.18 -0.11 7.13
N GLN A 150 -8.29 -1.06 6.82
CA GLN A 150 -6.98 -1.27 7.44
C GLN A 150 -7.02 -1.90 8.83
N ALA A 151 -6.40 -3.08 8.98
CA ALA A 151 -6.43 -3.88 10.21
C ALA A 151 -5.78 -3.22 11.44
N PHE A 152 -4.97 -2.18 11.27
CA PHE A 152 -4.36 -1.45 12.38
C PHE A 152 -5.14 -0.20 12.79
N SER A 153 -6.18 0.18 12.05
CA SER A 153 -6.97 1.36 12.36
C SER A 153 -7.86 1.08 13.58
N THR A 154 -7.49 1.66 14.72
CA THR A 154 -8.29 1.63 15.95
C THR A 154 -9.65 2.27 15.75
N LEU A 155 -9.72 3.39 15.02
CA LEU A 155 -10.97 4.05 14.68
C LEU A 155 -11.88 3.17 13.83
N CYS A 156 -11.32 2.44 12.87
CA CYS A 156 -12.07 1.45 12.06
C CYS A 156 -12.70 0.39 12.96
N HIS A 157 -11.91 -0.22 13.85
CA HIS A 157 -12.37 -1.27 14.75
C HIS A 157 -13.51 -0.81 15.68
N GLU A 158 -13.37 0.37 16.28
CA GLU A 158 -14.43 0.97 17.08
C GLU A 158 -15.69 1.23 16.24
N ALA A 159 -15.51 1.78 15.04
CA ALA A 159 -16.64 2.09 14.18
C ALA A 159 -17.39 0.84 13.73
N LEU A 160 -16.68 -0.23 13.33
CA LEU A 160 -17.31 -1.50 12.98
C LEU A 160 -18.07 -2.09 14.17
N MET A 161 -17.48 -2.05 15.37
CA MET A 161 -18.15 -2.52 16.59
C MET A 161 -19.44 -1.73 16.85
N HIS A 162 -19.39 -0.40 16.83
CA HIS A 162 -20.54 0.46 17.09
C HIS A 162 -21.61 0.40 16.01
N ALA A 163 -21.22 0.34 14.73
CA ALA A 163 -22.14 0.16 13.62
C ALA A 163 -22.95 -1.13 13.80
N ARG A 164 -22.26 -2.21 14.15
CA ARG A 164 -22.86 -3.51 14.41
C ARG A 164 -23.84 -3.47 15.58
N THR A 165 -23.46 -2.90 16.72
CA THR A 165 -24.37 -2.82 17.89
C THR A 165 -25.62 -1.97 17.60
N MET A 166 -25.55 -1.09 16.60
CA MET A 166 -26.68 -0.31 16.11
C MET A 166 -27.46 -0.98 14.95
N GLY A 167 -27.09 -2.21 14.55
CA GLY A 167 -27.78 -2.97 13.51
C GLY A 167 -27.40 -2.63 12.06
N TYR A 168 -26.30 -1.92 11.83
CA TYR A 168 -25.84 -1.59 10.48
C TYR A 168 -25.07 -2.75 9.86
N LYS A 169 -25.16 -2.89 8.53
CA LYS A 169 -24.29 -3.79 7.78
C LYS A 169 -22.86 -3.24 7.77
N VAL A 170 -21.91 -4.12 8.02
CA VAL A 170 -20.48 -3.78 8.14
C VAL A 170 -19.64 -4.62 7.19
N VAL A 171 -18.78 -3.97 6.42
CA VAL A 171 -17.80 -4.60 5.53
C VAL A 171 -16.42 -4.13 5.93
N PHE A 172 -15.42 -4.99 5.77
CA PHE A 172 -14.03 -4.66 6.10
C PHE A 172 -13.12 -4.89 4.90
N THR A 173 -12.15 -4.00 4.66
CA THR A 173 -11.07 -4.24 3.69
C THR A 173 -9.71 -4.20 4.37
N ASP A 174 -8.99 -5.32 4.26
CA ASP A 174 -7.63 -5.43 4.76
C ASP A 174 -6.62 -4.99 3.69
N HIS A 175 -5.72 -4.08 4.09
CA HIS A 175 -4.60 -3.59 3.27
C HIS A 175 -3.25 -4.05 3.83
N SER A 176 -3.27 -4.91 4.84
CA SER A 176 -2.11 -5.30 5.62
C SER A 176 -1.66 -6.73 5.32
N LEU A 177 -0.34 -6.92 5.24
CA LEU A 177 0.32 -8.22 5.24
C LEU A 177 1.32 -8.23 6.40
N TYR A 178 0.98 -8.90 7.49
CA TYR A 178 1.79 -8.94 8.71
C TYR A 178 2.13 -10.36 9.12
N GLY A 179 3.32 -10.51 9.70
CA GLY A 179 3.77 -11.76 10.29
C GLY A 179 3.02 -12.09 11.57
N PHE A 180 3.13 -13.34 11.99
CA PHE A 180 2.45 -13.88 13.16
C PHE A 180 3.25 -13.75 14.48
N ALA A 181 4.47 -13.21 14.43
CA ALA A 181 5.52 -13.56 15.39
C ALA A 181 5.91 -12.49 16.43
N ASP A 182 5.36 -11.27 16.40
CA ASP A 182 5.62 -10.26 17.45
C ASP A 182 4.44 -10.13 18.43
N VAL A 183 4.74 -9.79 19.69
CA VAL A 183 3.74 -9.65 20.78
C VAL A 183 2.65 -8.64 20.42
N GLY A 184 3.01 -7.58 19.67
CA GLY A 184 2.06 -6.62 19.13
C GLY A 184 1.09 -7.26 18.14
N SER A 185 1.58 -8.12 17.24
CA SER A 185 0.75 -8.91 16.33
C SER A 185 -0.16 -9.90 17.04
N ILE A 186 0.26 -10.53 18.15
CA ILE A 186 -0.62 -11.44 18.92
C ILE A 186 -1.81 -10.66 19.51
N HIS A 187 -1.54 -9.53 20.17
CA HIS A 187 -2.61 -8.72 20.76
C HIS A 187 -3.53 -8.14 19.68
N MET A 188 -2.96 -7.65 18.57
CA MET A 188 -3.72 -7.15 17.43
C MET A 188 -4.58 -8.25 16.78
N ASN A 189 -4.09 -9.50 16.70
CA ASN A 189 -4.88 -10.61 16.17
C ASN A 189 -6.11 -10.88 17.03
N LYS A 190 -6.01 -10.80 18.36
CA LYS A 190 -7.18 -10.94 19.25
C LYS A 190 -8.20 -9.81 19.04
N VAL A 191 -7.72 -8.57 18.90
CA VAL A 191 -8.59 -7.42 18.58
C VAL A 191 -9.25 -7.62 17.22
N LEU A 192 -8.50 -8.07 16.22
CA LEU A 192 -8.99 -8.35 14.87
C LEU A 192 -10.04 -9.46 14.88
N GLN A 193 -9.82 -10.56 15.61
CA GLN A 193 -10.80 -11.64 15.80
C GLN A 193 -12.09 -11.10 16.41
N PHE A 194 -11.98 -10.34 17.50
CA PHE A 194 -13.15 -9.80 18.20
C PHE A 194 -13.96 -8.80 17.36
N THR A 195 -13.27 -7.91 16.65
CA THR A 195 -13.89 -6.84 15.85
C THR A 195 -14.49 -7.37 14.55
N LEU A 196 -13.86 -8.39 13.95
CA LEU A 196 -14.31 -8.97 12.69
C LEU A 196 -15.26 -10.17 12.85
N ALA A 197 -15.40 -10.77 14.03
CA ALA A 197 -16.22 -11.98 14.25
C ALA A 197 -17.60 -11.95 13.56
N ASP A 198 -18.27 -10.79 13.60
CA ASP A 198 -19.60 -10.59 13.02
C ASP A 198 -19.60 -9.66 11.79
N VAL A 199 -18.46 -9.49 11.12
CA VAL A 199 -18.43 -8.71 9.88
C VAL A 199 -19.29 -9.41 8.83
N SER A 200 -20.03 -8.64 8.03
CA SER A 200 -20.87 -9.22 6.98
C SER A 200 -20.00 -9.88 5.91
N GLN A 201 -18.99 -9.16 5.44
CA GLN A 201 -18.00 -9.61 4.47
C GLN A 201 -16.67 -8.90 4.69
N ALA A 202 -15.57 -9.58 4.37
CA ALA A 202 -14.23 -8.99 4.33
C ALA A 202 -13.67 -9.05 2.91
N ILE A 203 -12.90 -8.04 2.54
CA ILE A 203 -12.24 -7.91 1.25
C ILE A 203 -10.73 -7.83 1.49
N CYS A 204 -9.97 -8.61 0.73
CA CYS A 204 -8.51 -8.62 0.76
C CYS A 204 -7.99 -8.24 -0.62
N VAL A 205 -6.87 -7.53 -0.67
CA VAL A 205 -6.30 -7.01 -1.92
C VAL A 205 -5.50 -8.06 -2.72
N SER A 206 -5.29 -9.26 -2.15
CA SER A 206 -4.60 -10.38 -2.79
C SER A 206 -4.98 -11.72 -2.13
N HIS A 207 -4.69 -12.83 -2.79
CA HIS A 207 -4.89 -14.17 -2.23
C HIS A 207 -4.02 -14.40 -0.97
N THR A 208 -2.76 -13.98 -0.98
CA THR A 208 -1.88 -14.02 0.19
C THR A 208 -2.45 -13.21 1.36
N SER A 209 -3.05 -12.06 1.08
CA SER A 209 -3.73 -11.26 2.11
C SER A 209 -4.97 -11.97 2.63
N LYS A 210 -5.76 -12.62 1.77
CA LYS A 210 -6.91 -13.44 2.21
C LYS A 210 -6.49 -14.56 3.15
N GLU A 211 -5.45 -15.31 2.81
CA GLU A 211 -4.92 -16.37 3.68
C GLU A 211 -4.48 -15.80 5.05
N ASN A 212 -3.72 -14.70 5.04
CA ASN A 212 -3.28 -14.04 6.27
C ASN A 212 -4.46 -13.53 7.12
N THR A 213 -5.44 -12.87 6.50
CA THR A 213 -6.61 -12.32 7.19
C THR A 213 -7.47 -13.44 7.77
N VAL A 214 -7.75 -14.51 7.03
CA VAL A 214 -8.52 -15.67 7.52
C VAL A 214 -7.85 -16.27 8.75
N LEU A 215 -6.54 -16.54 8.68
CA LEU A 215 -5.78 -17.11 9.80
C LEU A 215 -5.76 -16.20 11.03
N ARG A 216 -5.65 -14.88 10.83
CA ARG A 216 -5.54 -13.91 11.93
C ARG A 216 -6.90 -13.59 12.57
N SER A 217 -7.94 -13.44 11.76
CA SER A 217 -9.28 -13.02 12.21
C SER A 217 -10.20 -14.17 12.58
N GLY A 218 -9.87 -15.41 12.20
CA GLY A 218 -10.77 -16.56 12.39
C GLY A 218 -12.04 -16.48 11.55
N LEU A 219 -12.10 -15.57 10.57
CA LEU A 219 -13.25 -15.45 9.69
C LEU A 219 -13.41 -16.69 8.80
N PRO A 220 -14.65 -17.15 8.57
CA PRO A 220 -14.90 -18.21 7.61
C PRO A 220 -14.44 -17.78 6.20
N PRO A 221 -13.65 -18.61 5.48
CA PRO A 221 -13.10 -18.28 4.17
C PRO A 221 -14.14 -17.85 3.12
N GLU A 222 -15.39 -18.32 3.24
CA GLU A 222 -16.52 -17.96 2.38
C GLU A 222 -17.02 -16.52 2.57
N LYS A 223 -16.72 -15.87 3.70
CA LYS A 223 -17.00 -14.45 3.94
C LYS A 223 -15.87 -13.52 3.48
N VAL A 224 -14.73 -14.08 3.05
CA VAL A 224 -13.53 -13.31 2.67
C VAL A 224 -13.33 -13.36 1.16
N PHE A 225 -13.37 -12.20 0.50
CA PHE A 225 -13.25 -12.07 -0.95
C PHE A 225 -11.92 -11.43 -1.33
N VAL A 226 -11.38 -11.79 -2.50
CA VAL A 226 -10.20 -11.13 -3.05
C VAL A 226 -10.65 -10.16 -4.14
N ILE A 227 -10.38 -8.87 -3.93
CA ILE A 227 -10.60 -7.81 -4.92
C ILE A 227 -9.29 -7.03 -5.04
N PRO A 228 -8.49 -7.28 -6.09
CA PRO A 228 -7.24 -6.56 -6.30
C PRO A 228 -7.45 -5.05 -6.44
N ASN A 229 -6.49 -4.28 -5.94
CA ASN A 229 -6.50 -2.84 -6.13
C ASN A 229 -6.33 -2.50 -7.61
N ALA A 230 -7.26 -1.72 -8.15
CA ALA A 230 -7.15 -1.18 -9.50
C ALA A 230 -6.22 0.05 -9.54
N VAL A 231 -5.59 0.25 -10.69
CA VAL A 231 -4.84 1.48 -11.02
C VAL A 231 -5.60 2.25 -12.08
N ASP A 232 -5.51 3.58 -12.05
CA ASP A 232 -6.11 4.44 -13.08
C ASP A 232 -5.31 4.30 -14.38
N THR A 233 -5.91 3.62 -15.36
CA THR A 233 -5.30 3.38 -16.68
C THR A 233 -5.18 4.64 -17.52
N ALA A 234 -5.97 5.68 -17.26
CA ALA A 234 -5.82 6.98 -17.92
C ALA A 234 -4.60 7.73 -17.36
N MET A 235 -4.28 7.55 -16.08
CA MET A 235 -3.11 8.14 -15.44
C MET A 235 -1.82 7.37 -15.70
N PHE A 236 -1.90 6.04 -15.86
CA PHE A 236 -0.72 5.18 -16.03
C PHE A 236 -0.70 4.51 -17.41
N THR A 237 -0.51 5.32 -18.45
CA THR A 237 -0.32 4.82 -19.82
C THR A 237 1.15 4.53 -20.12
N PRO A 238 1.47 3.52 -20.95
CA PRO A 238 2.83 3.25 -21.42
C PRO A 238 3.48 4.46 -22.13
N ALA A 239 4.80 4.41 -22.29
CA ALA A 239 5.50 5.37 -23.14
C ALA A 239 5.10 5.15 -24.61
N PRO A 240 4.93 6.21 -25.42
CA PRO A 240 4.68 6.06 -26.84
C PRO A 240 5.90 5.49 -27.59
N GLU A 241 7.11 5.79 -27.13
CA GLU A 241 8.36 5.32 -27.71
C GLU A 241 9.09 4.39 -26.75
N LYS A 242 9.77 3.38 -27.33
CA LYS A 242 10.62 2.47 -26.58
C LYS A 242 11.92 3.17 -26.19
N LEU A 243 12.41 2.86 -25.01
CA LEU A 243 13.70 3.35 -24.54
C LEU A 243 14.85 2.74 -25.36
N SER A 244 15.96 3.49 -25.44
CA SER A 244 17.17 3.03 -26.12
C SER A 244 17.77 1.82 -25.39
N HIS A 245 18.22 0.82 -26.15
CA HIS A 245 18.80 -0.41 -25.61
C HIS A 245 20.29 -0.26 -25.23
N ASN A 246 20.88 0.91 -25.47
CA ASN A 246 22.29 1.17 -25.17
C ASN A 246 22.57 1.21 -23.66
N GLU A 247 21.57 1.58 -22.85
CA GLU A 247 21.67 1.69 -21.40
C GLU A 247 20.41 1.12 -20.74
N ILE A 248 20.58 0.29 -19.71
CA ILE A 248 19.47 -0.28 -18.94
C ILE A 248 19.24 0.58 -17.70
N VAL A 249 18.13 1.29 -17.69
CA VAL A 249 17.69 2.13 -16.57
C VAL A 249 16.72 1.38 -15.66
N ILE A 250 17.07 1.24 -14.38
CA ILE A 250 16.26 0.59 -13.34
C ILE A 250 15.64 1.67 -12.45
N ILE A 251 14.32 1.63 -12.33
CA ILE A 251 13.54 2.55 -11.53
C ILE A 251 13.18 1.91 -10.19
N VAL A 252 13.45 2.62 -9.10
CA VAL A 252 12.95 2.28 -7.77
C VAL A 252 12.08 3.45 -7.30
N ILE A 253 10.78 3.23 -7.11
CA ILE A 253 9.89 4.24 -6.51
C ILE A 253 9.20 3.68 -5.26
N SER A 254 9.61 4.14 -4.08
CA SER A 254 8.98 3.73 -2.82
C SER A 254 9.33 4.65 -1.65
N ARG A 255 8.65 4.47 -0.50
CA ARG A 255 9.12 5.06 0.76
C ARG A 255 10.39 4.34 1.21
N LEU A 256 11.45 5.08 1.53
CA LEU A 256 12.74 4.55 1.94
C LEU A 256 12.73 4.18 3.44
N VAL A 257 12.05 3.08 3.74
CA VAL A 257 11.89 2.51 5.09
C VAL A 257 12.26 1.03 5.09
N TYR A 258 12.56 0.49 6.28
CA TYR A 258 12.95 -0.92 6.46
C TYR A 258 12.02 -1.89 5.72
N ARG A 259 10.70 -1.83 5.96
CA ARG A 259 9.72 -2.74 5.32
C ARG A 259 9.71 -2.72 3.79
N LYS A 260 10.21 -1.66 3.16
CA LYS A 260 10.32 -1.51 1.71
C LYS A 260 11.66 -2.01 1.16
N GLY A 261 12.51 -2.58 2.01
CA GLY A 261 13.82 -3.14 1.68
C GLY A 261 14.78 -2.10 1.12
N ALA A 262 14.74 -0.88 1.65
CA ALA A 262 15.75 0.13 1.34
C ALA A 262 17.16 -0.34 1.71
N ASP A 263 17.29 -1.16 2.77
CA ASP A 263 18.58 -1.74 3.17
C ASP A 263 19.09 -2.78 2.13
N LEU A 264 18.20 -3.54 1.49
CA LEU A 264 18.60 -4.47 0.41
C LEU A 264 19.13 -3.72 -0.81
N LEU A 265 18.58 -2.55 -1.13
CA LEU A 265 19.05 -1.73 -2.24
C LEU A 265 20.50 -1.25 -2.05
N VAL A 266 20.90 -0.99 -0.79
CA VAL A 266 22.27 -0.59 -0.45
C VAL A 266 23.28 -1.70 -0.79
N GLU A 267 22.88 -2.96 -0.70
CA GLU A 267 23.74 -4.11 -0.98
C GLU A 267 23.71 -4.48 -2.47
N VAL A 268 22.53 -4.47 -3.08
CA VAL A 268 22.32 -4.93 -4.46
C VAL A 268 22.79 -3.93 -5.52
N ILE A 269 22.59 -2.61 -5.30
CA ILE A 269 22.91 -1.59 -6.32
C ILE A 269 24.40 -1.63 -6.70
N PRO A 270 25.37 -1.58 -5.75
CA PRO A 270 26.79 -1.65 -6.10
C PRO A 270 27.18 -2.91 -6.86
N GLU A 271 26.59 -4.04 -6.49
CA GLU A 271 26.93 -5.33 -7.10
C GLU A 271 26.43 -5.42 -8.54
N ILE A 272 25.17 -5.02 -8.80
CA ILE A 272 24.64 -4.95 -10.17
C ILE A 272 25.47 -3.99 -11.02
N CYS A 273 25.76 -2.81 -10.45
CA CYS A 273 26.61 -1.81 -11.06
C CYS A 273 28.02 -2.37 -11.39
N ARG A 274 28.59 -3.23 -10.55
CA ARG A 274 29.90 -3.86 -10.82
C ARG A 274 29.81 -4.91 -11.93
N LEU A 275 28.73 -5.67 -11.99
CA LEU A 275 28.52 -6.74 -12.97
C LEU A 275 28.13 -6.20 -14.36
N PHE A 276 27.41 -5.08 -14.42
CA PHE A 276 26.88 -4.51 -15.66
C PHE A 276 27.25 -3.03 -15.76
N SER A 277 28.15 -2.71 -16.71
CA SER A 277 28.63 -1.34 -16.92
C SER A 277 27.59 -0.41 -17.55
N ASN A 278 26.63 -0.97 -18.28
CA ASN A 278 25.56 -0.25 -18.99
C ASN A 278 24.27 -0.07 -18.17
N VAL A 279 24.32 -0.28 -16.85
CA VAL A 279 23.15 -0.16 -15.95
C VAL A 279 23.22 1.12 -15.13
N ARG A 280 22.08 1.83 -15.06
CA ARG A 280 21.85 2.99 -14.19
C ARG A 280 20.59 2.81 -13.36
N PHE A 281 20.59 3.40 -12.18
CA PHE A 281 19.46 3.41 -11.25
C PHE A 281 18.89 4.82 -11.11
N ILE A 282 17.57 4.91 -11.08
CA ILE A 282 16.84 6.13 -10.67
C ILE A 282 16.00 5.76 -9.45
N VAL A 283 16.31 6.39 -8.32
CA VAL A 283 15.67 6.11 -7.03
C VAL A 283 14.80 7.31 -6.63
N GLY A 284 13.49 7.13 -6.71
CA GLY A 284 12.47 8.06 -6.25
C GLY A 284 11.88 7.62 -4.91
N GLY A 285 12.03 8.45 -3.89
CA GLY A 285 11.56 8.11 -2.56
C GLY A 285 12.17 8.98 -1.49
N ASP A 286 11.49 9.02 -0.35
CA ASP A 286 12.03 9.64 0.85
C ASP A 286 11.75 8.76 2.08
N GLY A 287 12.52 8.99 3.13
CA GLY A 287 12.41 8.26 4.38
C GLY A 287 13.73 8.16 5.15
N PRO A 288 13.69 7.60 6.37
CA PRO A 288 14.83 7.55 7.27
C PRO A 288 16.03 6.76 6.71
N LYS A 289 15.81 5.88 5.72
CA LYS A 289 16.88 5.08 5.09
C LYS A 289 17.53 5.77 3.89
N ARG A 290 17.10 6.99 3.53
CA ARG A 290 17.68 7.76 2.43
C ARG A 290 19.17 8.01 2.62
N VAL A 291 19.58 8.44 3.81
CA VAL A 291 20.97 8.76 4.14
C VAL A 291 21.89 7.58 3.85
N ARG A 292 21.48 6.37 4.20
CA ARG A 292 22.26 5.14 3.96
C ARG A 292 22.45 4.83 2.46
N LEU A 293 21.47 5.17 1.62
CA LEU A 293 21.58 5.02 0.17
C LEU A 293 22.52 6.06 -0.44
N GLU A 294 22.49 7.29 0.06
CA GLU A 294 23.42 8.35 -0.34
C GLU A 294 24.85 8.02 0.09
N GLU A 295 25.07 7.57 1.33
CA GLU A 295 26.37 7.09 1.81
C GLU A 295 26.92 5.93 0.95
N MET A 296 26.06 4.98 0.58
CA MET A 296 26.42 3.87 -0.32
C MET A 296 26.86 4.39 -1.69
N ARG A 297 26.11 5.34 -2.26
CA ARG A 297 26.41 5.94 -3.56
C ARG A 297 27.78 6.62 -3.55
N GLU A 298 28.09 7.37 -2.50
CA GLU A 298 29.39 8.04 -2.35
C GLU A 298 30.53 7.04 -2.14
N LYS A 299 30.34 6.07 -1.22
CA LYS A 299 31.36 5.07 -0.90
C LYS A 299 31.79 4.22 -2.10
N ASN A 300 30.85 3.95 -3.02
CA ASN A 300 31.10 3.14 -4.22
C ASN A 300 31.37 3.99 -5.46
N SER A 301 31.45 5.32 -5.35
CA SER A 301 31.64 6.25 -6.48
C SER A 301 30.62 6.03 -7.61
N LEU A 302 29.33 5.90 -7.25
CA LEU A 302 28.23 5.61 -8.18
C LEU A 302 27.40 6.85 -8.53
N GLN A 303 27.96 8.05 -8.42
CA GLN A 303 27.22 9.30 -8.58
C GLN A 303 26.62 9.45 -9.98
N ASP A 304 27.34 8.97 -11.00
CA ASP A 304 26.93 9.00 -12.41
C ASP A 304 25.93 7.87 -12.76
N ARG A 305 25.81 6.86 -11.90
CA ARG A 305 24.98 5.66 -12.14
C ARG A 305 23.81 5.48 -11.22
N VAL A 306 23.69 6.29 -10.17
CA VAL A 306 22.58 6.25 -9.22
C VAL A 306 22.07 7.67 -9.04
N GLU A 307 20.93 7.95 -9.66
CA GLU A 307 20.24 9.23 -9.53
C GLU A 307 19.22 9.17 -8.38
N MET A 308 19.35 10.10 -7.43
CA MET A 308 18.45 10.23 -6.28
C MET A 308 17.46 11.38 -6.52
N LEU A 309 16.21 11.05 -6.85
CA LEU A 309 15.16 12.05 -7.14
C LEU A 309 14.53 12.64 -5.87
N GLY A 310 14.70 12.00 -4.71
CA GLY A 310 13.98 12.34 -3.49
C GLY A 310 12.48 12.04 -3.59
N ALA A 311 11.65 12.74 -2.80
CA ALA A 311 10.21 12.54 -2.80
C ALA A 311 9.60 12.91 -4.17
N VAL A 312 9.09 11.91 -4.89
CA VAL A 312 8.43 12.12 -6.20
C VAL A 312 6.93 12.36 -5.97
N PRO A 313 6.39 13.52 -6.37
CA PRO A 313 4.95 13.77 -6.33
C PRO A 313 4.19 12.75 -7.19
N HIS A 314 3.01 12.31 -6.74
CA HIS A 314 2.21 11.29 -7.45
C HIS A 314 2.00 11.62 -8.94
N ALA A 315 1.78 12.88 -9.29
CA ALA A 315 1.60 13.32 -10.68
C ALA A 315 2.84 13.05 -11.58
N ARG A 316 4.05 13.01 -11.00
CA ARG A 316 5.30 12.71 -11.72
C ARG A 316 5.72 11.24 -11.64
N VAL A 317 5.01 10.40 -10.89
CA VAL A 317 5.36 8.98 -10.76
C VAL A 317 5.32 8.30 -12.13
N ARG A 318 4.29 8.57 -12.95
CA ARG A 318 4.21 8.03 -14.31
C ARG A 318 5.44 8.42 -15.15
N SER A 319 5.82 9.71 -15.16
CA SER A 319 6.94 10.19 -15.99
C SER A 319 8.27 9.53 -15.62
N VAL A 320 8.49 9.24 -14.33
CA VAL A 320 9.68 8.51 -13.87
C VAL A 320 9.56 7.02 -14.19
N LEU A 321 8.38 6.41 -14.04
CA LEU A 321 8.20 4.99 -14.38
C LEU A 321 8.39 4.71 -15.87
N ILE A 322 8.08 5.66 -16.75
CA ILE A 322 8.28 5.48 -18.21
C ILE A 322 9.73 5.77 -18.66
N SER A 323 10.56 6.37 -17.81
CA SER A 323 11.96 6.66 -18.14
C SER A 323 12.92 5.49 -17.87
N GLY A 324 12.41 4.35 -17.41
CA GLY A 324 13.24 3.16 -17.22
C GLY A 324 12.61 1.86 -17.71
N HIS A 325 13.50 0.88 -17.88
CA HIS A 325 13.25 -0.42 -18.49
C HIS A 325 12.74 -1.43 -17.47
N ILE A 326 13.20 -1.30 -16.23
CA ILE A 326 12.91 -2.24 -15.15
C ILE A 326 12.40 -1.45 -13.95
N PHE A 327 11.28 -1.86 -13.37
CA PHE A 327 10.85 -1.38 -12.06
C PHE A 327 11.22 -2.39 -10.99
N LEU A 328 12.01 -1.97 -10.02
CA LEU A 328 12.51 -2.81 -8.93
C LEU A 328 11.76 -2.48 -7.63
N ASN A 329 11.11 -3.49 -7.06
CA ASN A 329 10.40 -3.40 -5.78
C ASN A 329 10.99 -4.36 -4.75
N SER A 330 11.75 -3.83 -3.79
CA SER A 330 12.51 -4.61 -2.79
C SER A 330 11.75 -4.91 -1.49
N LEU A 331 10.43 -5.11 -1.53
CA LEU A 331 9.63 -5.42 -0.34
C LEU A 331 10.16 -6.63 0.45
N ILE A 332 10.47 -6.44 1.75
CA ILE A 332 11.05 -7.50 2.61
C ILE A 332 10.06 -8.65 2.86
N ASN A 333 8.77 -8.35 2.93
CA ASN A 333 7.71 -9.32 3.24
C ASN A 333 7.25 -10.16 2.03
N LEU A 334 7.79 -9.90 0.84
CA LEU A 334 7.60 -10.82 -0.28
C LEU A 334 8.67 -11.92 -0.20
N PRO A 335 8.31 -13.17 -0.55
CA PRO A 335 9.29 -14.26 -0.64
C PRO A 335 10.42 -13.90 -1.60
N ASP A 336 10.11 -13.18 -2.68
CA ASP A 336 11.05 -12.76 -3.73
C ASP A 336 11.04 -11.23 -3.96
N ILE A 337 12.15 -10.70 -4.47
CA ILE A 337 12.18 -9.32 -4.99
C ILE A 337 11.36 -9.28 -6.28
N MET A 338 10.35 -8.40 -6.33
CA MET A 338 9.52 -8.27 -7.51
C MET A 338 10.20 -7.33 -8.50
N VAL A 339 10.69 -7.91 -9.60
CA VAL A 339 11.24 -7.18 -10.75
C VAL A 339 10.17 -7.15 -11.83
N LEU A 340 9.64 -5.97 -12.12
CA LEU A 340 8.71 -5.78 -13.23
C LEU A 340 9.48 -5.29 -14.44
N TYR A 341 9.58 -6.14 -15.45
CA TYR A 341 10.13 -5.77 -16.75
C TYR A 341 9.08 -5.03 -17.57
N LYS A 342 9.46 -3.87 -18.12
CA LYS A 342 8.57 -3.00 -18.89
C LYS A 342 8.93 -3.11 -20.37
N SER A 343 8.08 -3.78 -21.16
CA SER A 343 8.25 -4.04 -22.60
C SER A 343 7.86 -2.87 -23.50
#